data_AF-Q66BK6-F1
#
_entry.id   AF-Q66BK6-F1
#
_cell.length_a   1.000
_cell.length_b   1.000
_cell.length_c   1.000
_cell.angle_alpha   90.00
_cell.angle_beta   90.00
_cell.angle_gamma   90.00
#
_symmetry.space_group_name_H-M   'P 1'
#
loop_
_entity.id
_entity.type
_entity.pdbx_description
1 polymer ?
#
loop_
_entity_poly.entity_id
_entity_poly.type
_entity_poly.pdbx_seq_one_letter_code
_entity_poly.pdbx_strand_id
1 'polypeptide(L)'
;MTKTAATTRKQAQRQRDKSAGINEIRARLEPEEYAMLTEGMVARRLFRPAYDLPEYIALLIRQDNRRLKEQLAELDKQRCGKCGDTLPGDPNGCCLRGETACWQTKGINSLLLSAVKPL
;
A
#
# COMPACT_ATOMS: atom_id res chain seq x y z
N MET A 1 -41.23 4.93 -10.45
CA MET A 1 -39.98 5.70 -10.23
C MET A 1 -39.11 5.59 -11.48
N THR A 2 -39.06 6.63 -12.31
CA THR A 2 -38.30 6.66 -13.56
C THR A 2 -36.81 6.89 -13.27
N LYS A 3 -35.94 5.96 -13.69
CA LYS A 3 -34.48 6.14 -13.60
C LYS A 3 -34.08 7.31 -14.49
N THR A 4 -33.53 8.37 -13.90
CA THR A 4 -33.03 9.55 -14.59
C THR A 4 -31.84 9.20 -15.49
N ALA A 5 -31.68 9.89 -16.62
CA ALA A 5 -30.60 9.65 -17.59
C ALA A 5 -29.18 9.67 -16.95
N ALA A 6 -28.97 10.50 -15.93
CA ALA A 6 -27.73 10.55 -15.16
C ALA A 6 -27.44 9.24 -14.39
N THR A 7 -28.48 8.59 -13.87
CA THR A 7 -28.38 7.31 -13.15
C THR A 7 -28.02 6.18 -14.10
N THR A 8 -28.60 6.15 -15.30
CA THR A 8 -28.28 5.18 -16.35
C THR A 8 -26.84 5.32 -16.86
N ARG A 9 -26.35 6.56 -17.04
CA ARG A 9 -24.96 6.83 -17.43
C ARG A 9 -23.95 6.36 -16.37
N LYS A 10 -24.20 6.66 -15.09
CA LYS A 10 -23.35 6.19 -13.98
C LYS A 10 -23.37 4.66 -13.85
N GLN A 11 -24.51 4.01 -14.09
CA GLN A 11 -24.61 2.55 -14.13
C GLN A 11 -23.79 1.95 -15.28
N ALA A 12 -23.88 2.53 -16.49
CA ALA A 12 -23.09 2.09 -17.63
C ALA A 12 -21.58 2.27 -17.40
N GLN A 13 -21.17 3.37 -16.75
CA GLN A 13 -19.77 3.59 -16.37
C GLN A 13 -19.29 2.51 -15.40
N ARG A 14 -20.03 2.26 -14.31
CA ARG A 14 -19.71 1.21 -13.34
C ARG A 14 -19.66 -0.18 -13.96
N GLN A 15 -20.53 -0.47 -14.93
CA GLN A 15 -20.53 -1.75 -15.63
C GLN A 15 -19.28 -1.92 -16.49
N ARG A 16 -18.86 -0.86 -17.19
CA ARG A 16 -17.60 -0.85 -17.96
C ARG A 16 -16.38 -1.00 -17.06
N ASP A 17 -16.31 -0.23 -15.98
CA ASP A 17 -15.22 -0.30 -15.01
C ASP A 17 -15.14 -1.70 -14.38
N LYS A 18 -16.29 -2.27 -14.00
CA LYS A 18 -16.37 -3.66 -13.49
C LYS A 18 -15.90 -4.68 -14.52
N SER A 19 -16.28 -4.54 -15.79
CA SER A 19 -15.80 -5.43 -16.86
C SER A 19 -14.30 -5.28 -17.15
N ALA A 20 -13.73 -4.11 -16.88
CA ALA A 20 -12.30 -3.83 -17.00
C ALA A 20 -11.51 -4.15 -15.71
N GLY A 21 -12.17 -4.67 -14.66
CA GLY A 21 -11.55 -4.93 -13.36
C GLY A 21 -11.11 -3.68 -12.60
N ILE A 22 -11.59 -2.50 -13.00
CA ILE A 22 -11.28 -1.23 -12.35
C ILE A 22 -12.13 -1.11 -11.08
N ASN A 23 -11.45 -0.91 -9.95
CA ASN A 23 -12.09 -0.73 -8.66
C ASN A 23 -12.02 0.76 -8.23
N GLU A 24 -13.16 1.37 -7.91
CA GLU A 24 -13.23 2.73 -7.37
C GLU A 24 -12.92 2.70 -5.87
N ILE A 25 -11.93 3.48 -5.44
CA ILE A 25 -11.58 3.66 -4.02
C ILE A 25 -12.03 5.05 -3.58
N ARG A 26 -12.67 5.13 -2.41
CA ARG A 26 -13.01 6.40 -1.76
C ARG A 26 -12.38 6.44 -0.38
N ALA A 27 -11.57 7.46 -0.14
CA ALA A 27 -10.94 7.72 1.14
C ALA A 27 -11.46 9.05 1.70
N ARG A 28 -11.62 9.11 3.03
CA ARG A 28 -11.78 10.37 3.75
C ARG A 28 -10.41 10.69 4.34
N LEU A 29 -9.87 11.83 3.95
CA LEU A 29 -8.59 12.33 4.42
C LEU A 29 -8.83 13.56 5.28
N GLU A 30 -8.03 13.71 6.32
CA GLU A 30 -7.97 14.95 7.07
C GLU A 30 -7.37 16.07 6.20
N PRO A 31 -7.67 17.35 6.51
CA PRO A 31 -7.15 18.47 5.72
C PRO A 31 -5.63 18.47 5.59
N GLU A 32 -4.93 18.07 6.66
CA GLU A 32 -3.48 17.96 6.69
C GLU A 32 -2.96 16.87 5.73
N GLU A 33 -3.56 15.68 5.77
CA GLU A 33 -3.19 14.57 4.88
C GLU A 33 -3.43 14.91 3.41
N TYR A 34 -4.53 15.61 3.11
CA TYR A 34 -4.82 16.08 1.76
C TYR A 34 -3.82 17.15 1.30
N ALA A 35 -3.38 18.03 2.20
CA ALA A 35 -2.33 19.01 1.92
C ALA A 35 -0.99 18.32 1.60
N MET A 36 -0.57 17.34 2.40
CA MET A 36 0.63 16.54 2.13
C MET A 36 0.57 15.84 0.76
N LEU A 37 -0.61 15.34 0.41
CA LEU A 37 -0.83 14.70 -0.89
C LEU A 37 -0.69 15.69 -2.05
N THR A 38 -1.31 16.87 -1.94
CA THR A 38 -1.24 17.90 -3.00
C THR A 38 0.15 18.51 -3.14
N GLU A 39 0.86 18.72 -2.03
CA GLU A 39 2.27 19.14 -2.04
C GLU A 39 3.14 18.12 -2.79
N GLY A 40 3.00 16.84 -2.47
CA GLY A 40 3.74 15.76 -3.13
C GLY A 40 3.49 15.67 -4.64
N MET A 41 2.26 15.95 -5.10
CA MET A 41 1.90 15.97 -6.52
C MET A 41 2.68 17.03 -7.31
N VAL A 42 2.96 18.19 -6.68
CA VAL A 42 3.71 19.30 -7.30
C VAL A 42 5.21 19.07 -7.16
N ALA A 43 5.68 18.80 -5.94
CA ALA A 43 7.10 18.76 -5.59
C ALA A 43 7.88 17.69 -6.37
N ARG A 44 7.24 16.55 -6.67
CA ARG A 44 7.88 15.43 -7.37
C ARG A 44 7.94 15.62 -8.89
N ARG A 45 7.30 16.65 -9.46
CA ARG A 45 7.19 16.84 -10.91
C ARG A 45 7.72 18.23 -11.31
N LEU A 46 9.01 18.42 -11.12
CA LEU A 46 9.71 19.66 -11.46
C LEU A 46 9.53 20.04 -12.94
N PHE A 47 9.28 21.33 -13.19
CA PHE A 47 9.17 21.93 -14.53
C PHE A 47 8.06 21.33 -15.42
N ARG A 48 7.04 20.72 -14.82
CA ARG A 48 5.87 20.13 -15.49
C ARG A 48 4.61 20.44 -14.67
N PRO A 49 3.41 20.32 -15.27
CA PRO A 49 2.17 20.33 -14.50
C PRO A 49 2.20 19.22 -13.45
N ALA A 50 1.60 19.47 -12.28
CA ALA A 50 1.46 18.48 -11.22
C ALA A 50 0.80 17.19 -11.73
N TYR A 51 1.02 16.08 -11.01
CA TYR A 51 0.25 14.85 -11.25
C TYR A 51 -1.25 15.10 -11.06
N ASP A 52 -2.09 14.34 -11.74
CA ASP A 52 -3.49 14.22 -11.31
C ASP A 52 -3.61 13.25 -10.11
N LEU A 53 -4.71 13.33 -9.37
CA LEU A 53 -4.88 12.54 -8.14
C LEU A 53 -4.84 11.01 -8.41
N PRO A 54 -5.60 10.46 -9.38
CA PRO A 54 -5.51 9.04 -9.72
C PRO A 54 -4.11 8.56 -10.13
N GLU A 55 -3.40 9.32 -10.97
CA GLU A 55 -2.04 9.05 -11.43
C GLU A 55 -1.09 9.02 -10.24
N TYR A 56 -1.17 10.03 -9.36
CA TYR A 56 -0.32 10.12 -8.19
C TYR A 56 -0.51 8.94 -7.24
N ILE A 57 -1.76 8.59 -6.91
CA ILE A 57 -2.07 7.43 -6.07
C ILE A 57 -1.59 6.13 -6.71
N ALA A 58 -1.80 5.94 -8.02
CA ALA A 58 -1.34 4.74 -8.72
C ALA A 58 0.19 4.60 -8.69
N LEU A 59 0.92 5.71 -8.81
CA LEU A 59 2.38 5.72 -8.70
C LEU A 59 2.85 5.41 -7.28
N LEU A 60 2.21 5.99 -6.25
CA LEU A 60 2.53 5.68 -4.85
C LEU A 60 2.33 4.20 -4.53
N ILE A 61 1.23 3.60 -4.97
CA ILE A 61 0.96 2.15 -4.78
C ILE A 61 2.06 1.31 -5.42
N ARG A 62 2.50 1.66 -6.63
CA ARG A 62 3.58 0.93 -7.32
C ARG A 62 4.92 1.07 -6.60
N GLN A 63 5.24 2.26 -6.11
CA GLN A 63 6.47 2.53 -5.36
C GLN A 63 6.48 1.75 -4.05
N ASP A 64 5.37 1.78 -3.30
CA ASP A 64 5.21 1.04 -2.06
C ASP A 64 5.30 -0.48 -2.28
N ASN A 65 4.62 -1.01 -3.31
CA ASN A 65 4.71 -2.43 -3.65
C ASN A 65 6.14 -2.87 -3.98
N ARG A 66 6.90 -2.05 -4.71
CA ARG A 66 8.31 -2.33 -5.01
C ARG A 66 9.14 -2.34 -3.72
N ARG A 67 8.96 -1.34 -2.86
CA ARG A 67 9.67 -1.26 -1.57
C ARG A 67 9.38 -2.47 -0.69
N LEU A 68 8.12 -2.91 -0.60
CA LEU A 68 7.75 -4.09 0.16
C LEU A 68 8.42 -5.36 -0.39
N LYS A 69 8.45 -5.53 -1.73
CA LYS A 69 9.13 -6.65 -2.37
C LYS A 69 10.63 -6.66 -2.08
N GLU A 70 11.28 -5.50 -2.10
CA GLU A 70 12.70 -5.36 -1.74
C GLU A 70 12.94 -5.73 -0.26
N GLN A 71 12.08 -5.29 0.65
CA GLN A 71 12.17 -5.65 2.07
C GLN A 71 11.99 -7.15 2.29
N LEU A 72 11.02 -7.77 1.61
CA LEU A 72 10.79 -9.21 1.69
C LEU A 72 11.96 -9.99 1.10
N ALA A 73 12.51 -9.56 -0.03
CA ALA A 73 13.68 -10.20 -0.64
C ALA A 73 14.93 -10.10 0.25
N GLU A 74 15.08 -9.04 1.04
CA GLU A 74 16.16 -8.93 2.01
C GLU A 74 15.96 -9.86 3.21
N LEU A 75 14.72 -9.99 3.69
CA LEU A 75 14.38 -10.93 4.75
C LEU A 75 14.55 -12.38 4.30
N ASP A 76 14.23 -12.70 3.06
CA ASP A 76 14.34 -14.06 2.51
C ASP A 76 15.79 -14.60 2.52
N LYS A 77 16.78 -13.72 2.59
CA LYS A 77 18.21 -14.10 2.75
C LYS A 77 18.55 -14.55 4.17
N GLN A 78 17.68 -14.28 5.12
CA GLN A 78 17.87 -14.53 6.54
C GLN A 78 16.96 -15.67 7.02
N ARG A 79 17.36 -16.31 8.12
CA ARG A 79 16.61 -17.38 8.75
C ARG A 79 16.27 -17.02 10.19
N CYS A 80 15.15 -17.54 10.67
CA CYS A 80 14.75 -17.43 12.05
C CYS A 80 15.78 -18.13 12.95
N GLY A 81 16.31 -17.43 13.94
CA GLY A 81 17.29 -18.00 14.89
C GLY A 81 16.73 -19.09 15.80
N LYS A 82 15.41 -19.32 15.80
CA LYS A 82 14.75 -20.35 16.61
C LYS A 82 14.23 -21.53 15.80
N CYS A 83 13.37 -21.31 14.79
CA CYS A 83 12.81 -22.40 13.97
C CYS A 83 13.65 -22.72 12.73
N GLY A 84 14.58 -21.86 12.32
CA GLY A 84 15.39 -22.06 11.11
C GLY A 84 14.69 -21.76 9.79
N ASP A 85 13.39 -21.43 9.82
CA ASP A 85 12.63 -21.04 8.63
C ASP A 85 13.15 -19.75 8.02
N THR A 86 12.97 -19.63 6.71
CA THR A 86 13.26 -18.39 5.98
C THR A 86 12.32 -17.28 6.44
N LEU A 87 12.84 -16.07 6.63
CA LEU A 87 12.03 -14.93 7.08
C LEU A 87 11.17 -14.36 5.93
N PRO A 88 9.97 -13.83 6.21
CA PRO A 88 9.34 -13.65 7.53
C PRO A 88 8.69 -14.92 8.13
N GLY A 89 8.74 -16.06 7.42
CA GLY A 89 8.12 -17.33 7.83
C GLY A 89 6.63 -17.39 7.49
N ASP A 90 5.91 -18.33 8.14
CA ASP A 90 4.46 -18.52 7.94
C ASP A 90 3.68 -17.25 8.32
N PRO A 91 2.81 -16.72 7.42
CA PRO A 91 1.90 -15.61 7.72
C PRO A 91 0.96 -15.86 8.91
N ASN A 92 0.62 -17.12 9.21
CA ASN A 92 -0.22 -17.49 10.36
C ASN A 92 0.54 -17.46 11.69
N GLY A 93 1.86 -17.30 11.64
CA GLY A 93 2.72 -17.23 12.81
C GLY A 93 3.61 -18.46 12.97
N CYS A 94 4.79 -18.24 13.53
CA CYS A 94 5.73 -19.27 13.94
C CYS A 94 5.22 -19.94 15.22
N CYS A 95 5.27 -21.26 15.27
CA CYS A 95 4.92 -22.04 16.48
C CYS A 95 5.81 -21.71 17.69
N LEU A 96 6.98 -21.12 17.47
CA LEU A 96 7.94 -20.71 18.51
C LEU A 96 7.91 -19.20 18.76
N ARG A 97 6.85 -18.51 18.36
CA ARG A 97 6.64 -17.08 18.67
C ARG A 97 6.53 -16.88 20.19
N GLY A 98 7.17 -15.82 20.69
CA GLY A 98 7.35 -15.56 22.12
C GLY A 98 8.78 -15.85 22.59
N GLU A 99 9.50 -16.72 21.89
CA GLU A 99 10.93 -16.95 22.13
C GLU A 99 11.77 -15.76 21.70
N THR A 100 12.83 -15.48 22.46
CA THR A 100 13.71 -14.32 22.26
C THR A 100 14.47 -14.36 20.94
N ALA A 101 14.76 -15.56 20.45
CA ALA A 101 15.47 -15.83 19.19
C ALA A 101 14.53 -15.98 17.97
N CYS A 102 13.20 -15.99 18.19
CA CYS A 102 12.25 -16.04 17.09
C CYS A 102 12.12 -14.67 16.43
N TRP A 103 12.32 -14.59 15.12
CA TRP A 103 12.24 -13.32 14.40
C TRP A 103 10.84 -12.72 14.47
N GLN A 104 9.77 -13.52 14.36
CA GLN A 104 8.41 -12.98 14.46
C GLN A 104 8.06 -12.40 15.84
N THR A 105 8.85 -12.69 16.89
CA THR A 105 8.69 -12.05 18.20
C THR A 105 9.16 -10.60 18.20
N LYS A 106 10.26 -10.28 17.51
CA LYS A 106 10.92 -8.96 17.58
C LYS A 106 10.92 -8.19 16.25
N GLY A 107 11.08 -8.90 15.13
CA GLY A 107 11.27 -8.37 13.79
C GLY A 107 9.98 -8.10 13.02
N ILE A 108 8.81 -8.55 13.50
CA ILE A 108 7.53 -8.38 12.79
C ILE A 108 7.20 -6.90 12.50
N ASN A 109 7.61 -6.00 13.38
CA ASN A 109 7.38 -4.56 13.23
C ASN A 109 8.23 -3.92 12.12
N SER A 110 9.26 -4.60 11.60
CA SER A 110 10.15 -4.07 10.56
C SER A 110 9.47 -3.88 9.20
N LEU A 111 8.35 -4.59 8.96
CA LEU A 111 7.55 -4.50 7.75
C LEU A 111 6.34 -3.55 7.91
N LEU A 112 6.07 -3.04 9.11
CA LEU A 112 4.95 -2.11 9.32
C LEU A 112 5.22 -0.77 8.63
N LEU A 113 4.17 -0.22 8.03
CA LEU A 113 4.18 1.18 7.61
C LEU A 113 4.12 2.05 8.87
N SER A 114 5.19 2.79 9.15
CA SER A 114 5.23 3.80 10.20
C SER A 114 5.32 5.19 9.58
N ALA A 115 4.62 6.17 10.17
CA ALA A 115 4.66 7.56 9.73
C ALA A 115 6.06 8.18 9.81
N VAL A 116 6.95 7.58 10.62
CA VAL A 116 8.33 8.01 10.81
C VAL A 116 9.22 6.76 10.76
N LYS A 117 10.15 6.72 9.81
CA LYS A 117 11.38 5.93 9.97
C LYS A 117 12.46 6.96 10.33
N PRO A 118 13.00 6.99 11.55
CA PRO A 118 14.09 7.90 11.86
C PRO A 118 15.24 7.59 10.90
N LEU A 119 15.80 8.66 10.33
CA LEU A 119 17.02 8.61 9.52
C LEU A 119 18.17 8.01 10.34
#